data_AF-A0A970TQ75-F1
#
_entry.id   AF-A0A970TQ75-F1
#
_cell.length_a   1.000
_cell.length_b   1.000
_cell.length_c   1.000
_cell.angle_alpha   90.00
_cell.angle_beta   90.00
_cell.angle_gamma   90.00
#
_symmetry.space_group_name_H-M   'P 1'
#
loop_
_entity.id
_entity.type
_entity.pdbx_description
1 polymer ?
#
loop_
_entity_poly.entity_id
_entity_poly.type
_entity_poly.pdbx_seq_one_letter_code
_entity_poly.pdbx_strand_id
1 'polypeptide(L)' 'MTSKIRIDRQQKNAMRAQLEEVLAIHRSLDKKIDGYRKESTHSEYSRFWNELKHENNENIKNISRFMVLKCNR' A
#
# COMPACT_ATOMS: atom_id res chain seq x y z
N MET A 1 3.57 23.97 23.72
CA MET A 1 4.76 23.10 23.88
C MET A 1 4.44 21.73 23.31
N THR A 2 4.70 21.47 22.02
CA THR A 2 4.54 20.14 21.43
C THR A 2 5.77 19.31 21.79
N SER A 3 5.67 18.54 22.87
CA SER A 3 6.66 17.52 23.21
C SER A 3 6.82 16.59 22.00
N LYS A 4 8.01 16.57 21.38
CA LYS A 4 8.33 15.60 20.33
C LYS A 4 8.33 14.22 20.98
N ILE A 5 7.20 13.52 20.91
CA ILE A 5 7.11 12.11 21.30
C ILE A 5 8.12 11.36 20.44
N ARG A 6 9.24 10.97 21.06
CA ARG A 6 10.30 10.22 20.40
C ARG A 6 9.85 8.78 20.34
N ILE A 7 9.43 8.33 19.17
CA ILE A 7 9.11 6.92 18.91
C ILE A 7 10.40 6.12 19.05
N ASP A 8 10.39 5.12 19.93
CA ASP A 8 11.56 4.27 20.15
C ASP A 8 11.79 3.32 18.96
N ARG A 9 12.98 2.71 18.91
CA ARG A 9 13.37 1.83 17.80
C ARG A 9 12.51 0.56 17.73
N GLN A 10 12.07 0.03 18.86
CA GLN A 10 11.25 -1.18 18.92
C GLN A 10 9.86 -0.91 18.31
N GLN A 11 9.24 0.20 18.66
CA GLN A 11 7.98 0.68 18.08
C GLN A 11 8.11 0.91 16.56
N LYS A 12 9.21 1.53 16.11
CA LYS A 12 9.46 1.71 14.66
C LYS A 12 9.61 0.39 13.92
N ASN A 13 10.29 -0.59 14.51
CA ASN A 13 10.47 -1.90 13.91
C ASN A 13 9.16 -2.69 13.85
N ALA A 14 8.35 -2.66 14.92
CA ALA A 14 7.03 -3.28 14.94
C ALA A 14 6.12 -2.68 13.86
N MET A 15 6.08 -1.34 13.77
CA MET A 15 5.33 -0.65 12.72
C MET A 15 5.83 -1.01 11.32
N ARG A 16 7.16 -1.10 11.11
CA ARG A 16 7.72 -1.52 9.81
C ARG A 16 7.20 -2.90 9.41
N ALA A 17 7.26 -3.89 10.30
CA ALA A 17 6.81 -5.25 10.01
C ALA A 17 5.32 -5.27 9.61
N GLN A 18 4.47 -4.54 10.35
CA GLN A 18 3.05 -4.40 10.02
C GLN A 18 2.84 -3.76 8.63
N LEU A 19 3.59 -2.71 8.30
CA LEU A 19 3.50 -2.06 6.98
C LEU A 19 4.01 -2.97 5.85
N GLU A 20 5.02 -3.80 6.10
CA GLU A 20 5.52 -4.80 5.15
C GLU A 20 4.45 -5.87 4.85
N GLU A 21 3.75 -6.36 5.87
CA GLU A 21 2.61 -7.28 5.70
C GLU A 21 1.51 -6.65 4.85
N VAL A 22 1.12 -5.40 5.15
CA VAL A 22 0.10 -4.67 4.39
C VAL A 22 0.55 -4.45 2.93
N LEU A 23 1.83 -4.11 2.70
CA LEU A 23 2.39 -3.99 1.35
C LEU A 23 2.36 -5.32 0.59
N ALA A 24 2.60 -6.45 1.25
CA ALA A 24 2.51 -7.76 0.63
C ALA A 24 1.08 -8.05 0.14
N ILE A 25 0.06 -7.68 0.94
CA ILE A 25 -1.35 -7.79 0.56
C ILE A 25 -1.66 -6.92 -0.66
N HIS A 26 -1.27 -5.64 -0.66
CA HIS A 26 -1.51 -4.75 -1.80
C HIS A 26 -0.81 -5.22 -3.09
N ARG A 27 0.39 -5.79 -2.99
CA ARG A 27 1.10 -6.39 -4.14
C ARG A 27 0.40 -7.65 -4.67
N SER A 28 -0.14 -8.47 -3.77
CA SER A 28 -0.94 -9.63 -4.15
C SER A 28 -2.25 -9.21 -4.82
N LEU A 29 -2.91 -8.19 -4.27
CA LEU A 29 -4.11 -7.59 -4.82
C LEU A 29 -3.86 -6.99 -6.22
N ASP A 30 -2.74 -6.28 -6.43
CA ASP A 30 -2.38 -5.73 -7.75
C ASP A 30 -2.31 -6.83 -8.83
N LYS A 31 -1.67 -7.97 -8.51
CA LYS A 31 -1.61 -9.11 -9.42
C LYS A 31 -2.99 -9.67 -9.76
N LYS A 32 -3.89 -9.77 -8.77
CA LYS A 32 -5.27 -10.25 -8.98
C LYS A 32 -6.09 -9.27 -9.83
N ILE A 33 -6.02 -7.98 -9.53
CA ILE A 33 -6.68 -6.93 -10.31
C ILE A 33 -6.19 -6.97 -11.77
N ASP A 34 -4.88 -7.10 -11.98
CA ASP A 34 -4.33 -7.16 -13.33
C ASP A 34 -4.81 -8.40 -14.11
N GLY A 35 -4.96 -9.54 -13.43
CA GLY A 35 -5.56 -10.75 -13.98
C GLY A 35 -7.01 -10.54 -14.42
N TYR A 36 -7.88 -10.12 -13.49
CA TYR A 36 -9.30 -9.91 -13.78
C TYR A 36 -9.55 -8.81 -14.81
N ARG A 37 -8.72 -7.76 -14.83
CA ARG A 37 -8.78 -6.73 -15.87
C ARG A 37 -8.53 -7.31 -17.25
N LYS A 38 -7.56 -8.22 -17.39
CA LYS A 38 -7.23 -8.87 -18.68
C LYS A 38 -8.31 -9.83 -19.16
N GLU A 39 -9.01 -10.46 -18.22
CA GLU A 39 -10.13 -11.38 -18.51
C GLU A 39 -11.44 -10.65 -18.82
N SER A 40 -11.55 -9.38 -18.40
CA SER A 40 -12.77 -8.59 -18.59
C SER A 40 -12.98 -8.19 -20.05
N THR A 41 -14.09 -8.66 -20.63
CA THR A 41 -14.46 -8.37 -22.02
C THR A 41 -15.32 -7.10 -22.16
N HIS A 42 -16.08 -6.74 -21.12
CA HIS A 42 -16.93 -5.55 -21.12
C HIS A 42 -16.15 -4.30 -20.71
N SER A 43 -16.32 -3.21 -21.47
CA SER A 43 -15.56 -1.96 -21.30
C SER A 43 -15.80 -1.29 -19.95
N GLU A 44 -17.03 -1.35 -19.42
CA GLU A 44 -17.37 -0.81 -18.10
C GLU A 44 -16.62 -1.51 -16.96
N TYR A 45 -16.51 -2.84 -17.01
CA TYR A 45 -15.76 -3.59 -16.00
C TYR A 45 -14.25 -3.35 -16.12
N SER A 46 -13.73 -3.23 -17.36
CA SER A 46 -12.33 -2.85 -17.58
C SER A 46 -12.02 -1.47 -16.98
N ARG A 47 -12.93 -0.51 -17.12
CA ARG A 47 -12.80 0.81 -16.48
C ARG A 47 -12.74 0.70 -14.96
N PHE A 48 -13.67 -0.03 -14.34
CA PHE A 48 -13.67 -0.25 -12.90
C PHE A 48 -12.34 -0.87 -12.42
N TRP A 49 -11.84 -1.90 -13.10
CA TRP A 49 -10.55 -2.51 -12.73
C TRP A 49 -9.36 -1.56 -12.86
N ASN A 50 -9.38 -0.65 -13.84
CA ASN A 50 -8.33 0.36 -13.97
C ASN A 50 -8.38 1.38 -12.82
N GLU A 51 -9.57 1.81 -12.42
CA GLU A 51 -9.77 2.71 -11.28
C GLU A 51 -9.30 2.03 -9.98
N LEU A 52 -9.73 0.78 -9.73
CA LEU A 52 -9.30 0.02 -8.56
C LEU A 52 -7.78 -0.23 -8.53
N LYS A 53 -7.16 -0.50 -9.70
CA LYS A 53 -5.71 -0.63 -9.81
C LYS A 53 -5.00 0.68 -9.47
N HIS A 54 -5.52 1.81 -9.92
CA HIS A 54 -4.95 3.13 -9.63
C HIS A 54 -4.96 3.41 -8.12
N GLU A 55 -6.10 3.20 -7.45
CA GLU A 55 -6.23 3.39 -6.01
C GLU A 55 -5.29 2.48 -5.21
N ASN A 56 -5.19 1.21 -5.59
CA ASN A 56 -4.27 0.27 -4.95
C ASN A 56 -2.80 0.74 -5.06
N ASN A 57 -2.41 1.29 -6.22
CA ASN A 57 -1.07 1.84 -6.42
C ASN A 57 -0.81 3.09 -5.57
N GLU A 58 -1.80 3.97 -5.41
CA GLU A 58 -1.67 5.13 -4.52
C GLU A 58 -1.51 4.70 -3.05
N ASN A 59 -2.23 3.66 -2.62
CA ASN A 59 -2.06 3.07 -1.29
C ASN A 59 -0.63 2.52 -1.08
N ILE A 60 -0.11 1.76 -2.05
CA ILE A 60 1.28 1.27 -2.01
C ILE A 60 2.28 2.44 -1.87
N LYS A 61 2.10 3.51 -2.65
CA LYS A 61 2.97 4.71 -2.58
C LYS A 61 2.87 5.38 -1.22
N ASN A 62 1.67 5.54 -0.67
CA ASN A 62 1.45 6.17 0.63
C ASN A 62 2.13 5.39 1.75
N ILE A 63 1.92 4.08 1.81
CA ILE A 63 2.53 3.20 2.81
C ILE A 63 4.05 3.23 2.69
N SER A 64 4.58 3.08 1.46
CA SER A 64 6.03 3.08 1.22
C SER A 64 6.67 4.41 1.65
N ARG A 65 6.04 5.55 1.32
CA ARG A 65 6.51 6.88 1.76
C ARG A 65 6.51 7.02 3.28
N PHE A 66 5.44 6.59 3.95
CA PHE A 66 5.37 6.66 5.41
C PHE A 66 6.46 5.81 6.07
N MET A 67 6.66 4.57 5.60
CA MET A 67 7.68 3.66 6.11
C MET A 67 9.09 4.26 6.00
N VAL A 68 9.43 4.87 4.85
CA VAL A 68 10.72 5.55 4.66
C VAL A 68 10.86 6.74 5.61
N LEU A 69 9.83 7.57 5.74
CA LEU A 69 9.90 8.81 6.53
C LEU A 69 9.89 8.59 8.04
N LYS A 70 9.19 7.55 8.52
CA LYS A 70 8.87 7.37 9.95
C LYS A 70 9.46 6.12 10.57
N CYS A 71 9.69 5.06 9.79
CA CYS A 71 10.21 3.78 10.31
C CYS A 71 11.71 3.59 10.01
N ASN A 72 12.22 4.08 8.87
CA ASN A 72 13.62 3.90 8.44
C ASN A 72 14.62 4.95 8.93
N ARG A 73 14.18 5.92 9.74
CA ARG A 73 15.02 6.95 10.35
C ARG A 73 15.33 6.67 11.81
#